data_AF-A0A0K9PZG8-F1
#
_entry.id   AF-A0A0K9PZG8-F1
#
_cell.length_a   1.000
_cell.length_b   1.000
_cell.length_c   1.000
_cell.angle_alpha   90.00
_cell.angle_beta   90.00
_cell.angle_gamma   90.00
#
_symmetry.space_group_name_H-M   'P 1'
#
loop_
_entity.id
_entity.type
_entity.pdbx_description
1 polymer ?
#
loop_
_entity_poly.entity_id
_entity_poly.type
_entity_poly.pdbx_seq_one_letter_code
_entity_poly.pdbx_strand_id
1 'polypeptide(L)'
;MEYIFERSPKLEKISFQCNGWLQPFLEDQFTIASIRCPSLKNIEIDVYSYNFCYSDIECIGRLFPNLEKFRLEKDHNFGWTNEIARNMGGLFELQLKMSNIVADDLRTILDGCPKFQFLGVVTNSTTFLLDDDVKERLKRLQGYEIYNIFEWQKQRLKRLPCFLQTWKK
;
A
#
# COMPACT_ATOMS: atom_id res chain seq x y z
N MET A 1 15.88 12.88 -7.27
CA MET A 1 15.58 11.44 -7.25
C MET A 1 15.97 10.77 -8.55
N GLU A 2 15.77 11.42 -9.69
CA GLU A 2 16.28 11.02 -11.01
C GLU A 2 17.68 10.37 -11.00
N TYR A 3 18.69 11.01 -10.41
CA TYR A 3 20.05 10.43 -10.29
C TYR A 3 20.07 9.02 -9.68
N ILE A 4 19.21 8.74 -8.69
CA ILE A 4 19.12 7.42 -8.05
C ILE A 4 18.60 6.39 -9.05
N PHE A 5 17.54 6.72 -9.80
CA PHE A 5 16.95 5.84 -10.79
C PHE A 5 17.91 5.55 -11.95
N GLU A 6 18.63 6.58 -12.43
CA GLU A 6 19.63 6.41 -13.48
C GLU A 6 20.79 5.49 -13.07
N ARG A 7 21.18 5.52 -11.80
CA ARG A 7 22.27 4.69 -11.27
C ARG A 7 21.81 3.30 -10.80
N SER A 8 20.51 3.03 -10.78
CA SER A 8 19.94 1.82 -10.17
C SER A 8 18.97 1.10 -11.12
N PRO A 9 19.41 0.64 -12.31
CA PRO A 9 18.51 0.01 -13.28
C PRO A 9 17.93 -1.33 -12.80
N LYS A 10 18.56 -1.97 -11.80
CA LYS A 10 18.11 -3.22 -11.17
C LYS A 10 17.28 -2.99 -9.89
N LEU A 11 16.82 -1.77 -9.64
CA LEU A 11 16.05 -1.45 -8.45
C LEU A 11 14.70 -2.19 -8.47
N GLU A 12 14.47 -3.03 -7.47
CA GLU A 12 13.22 -3.80 -7.35
C GLU A 12 12.22 -3.19 -6.37
N LYS A 13 12.68 -2.31 -5.48
CA LYS A 13 11.87 -1.71 -4.41
C LYS A 13 12.16 -0.22 -4.23
N ILE A 14 11.10 0.56 -4.08
CA ILE A 14 11.18 1.94 -3.58
C ILE A 14 10.23 2.13 -2.39
N SER A 15 10.66 2.96 -1.45
CA SER A 15 9.89 3.34 -0.27
C SER A 15 9.96 4.84 -0.10
N PHE A 16 8.80 5.50 -0.06
CA PHE A 16 8.66 6.94 0.14
C PHE A 16 8.18 7.21 1.55
N GLN A 17 9.00 7.93 2.31
CA GLN A 17 8.60 8.50 3.59
C GLN A 17 8.76 10.01 3.49
N CYS A 18 7.66 10.75 3.38
CA CYS A 18 7.73 12.19 3.16
C CYS A 18 6.70 12.97 4.00
N ASN A 19 7.20 14.01 4.66
CA ASN A 19 6.41 15.05 5.32
C ASN A 19 6.49 16.32 4.45
N GLY A 20 5.69 16.40 3.38
CA GLY A 20 5.71 17.55 2.45
C GLY A 20 4.73 17.45 1.27
N TRP A 21 4.71 18.47 0.42
CA TRP A 21 3.88 18.51 -0.81
C TRP A 21 4.45 17.55 -1.86
N LEU A 22 3.61 16.65 -2.41
CA LEU A 22 3.99 15.63 -3.39
C LEU A 22 3.43 15.87 -4.81
N GLN A 23 2.55 16.84 -5.02
CA GLN A 23 1.64 16.89 -6.17
C GLN A 23 2.09 17.70 -7.40
N PRO A 24 3.39 17.94 -7.62
CA PRO A 24 3.85 17.71 -9.00
C PRO A 24 5.04 16.75 -9.06
N PHE A 25 5.56 16.31 -7.92
CA PHE A 25 6.75 15.47 -7.86
C PHE A 25 6.44 13.99 -8.11
N LEU A 26 5.27 13.49 -7.71
CA LEU A 26 5.03 12.04 -7.73
C LEU A 26 4.97 11.45 -9.14
N GLU A 27 4.18 12.04 -10.03
CA GLU A 27 4.02 11.54 -11.41
C GLU A 27 5.33 11.65 -12.20
N ASP A 28 6.02 12.79 -12.13
CA ASP A 28 7.30 12.98 -12.80
C ASP A 28 8.34 11.95 -12.34
N GLN A 29 8.46 11.74 -11.03
CA GLN A 29 9.44 10.81 -10.50
C GLN A 29 9.07 9.35 -10.77
N PHE A 30 7.78 9.00 -10.76
CA PHE A 30 7.33 7.67 -11.17
C PHE A 30 7.47 7.41 -12.65
N THR A 31 7.30 8.42 -13.49
CA THR A 31 7.57 8.31 -14.93
C THR A 31 9.04 8.05 -15.18
N ILE A 32 9.94 8.76 -14.48
CA ILE A 32 11.38 8.49 -14.58
C ILE A 32 11.69 7.08 -14.05
N ALA A 33 11.13 6.69 -12.91
CA ALA A 33 11.37 5.37 -12.32
C ALA A 33 10.87 4.23 -13.22
N SER A 34 9.70 4.36 -13.86
CA SER A 34 9.15 3.33 -14.75
C SER A 34 10.03 3.09 -15.98
N ILE A 35 10.68 4.15 -16.48
CA ILE A 35 11.61 4.06 -17.61
C ILE A 35 12.96 3.49 -17.19
N ARG A 36 13.50 3.95 -16.06
CA ARG A 36 14.88 3.67 -15.65
C ARG A 36 15.04 2.40 -14.82
N CYS A 37 13.99 1.97 -14.12
CA CYS A 37 14.00 0.83 -13.21
C CYS A 37 12.96 -0.21 -13.67
N PRO A 38 13.17 -0.91 -14.79
CA PRO A 38 12.20 -1.87 -15.35
C PRO A 38 11.95 -3.10 -14.44
N SER A 39 12.82 -3.34 -13.46
CA SER A 39 12.67 -4.42 -12.47
C SER A 39 11.85 -4.01 -11.22
N LEU A 40 11.40 -2.76 -11.16
CA LEU A 40 10.69 -2.22 -10.02
C LEU A 40 9.31 -2.88 -9.89
N LYS A 41 9.10 -3.56 -8.77
CA LYS A 41 7.89 -4.35 -8.50
C LYS A 41 7.33 -4.16 -7.10
N ASN A 42 8.04 -3.43 -6.24
CA ASN A 42 7.63 -3.16 -4.87
C ASN A 42 7.61 -1.65 -4.62
N ILE A 43 6.44 -1.10 -4.31
CA ILE A 43 6.27 0.32 -3.99
C ILE A 43 5.65 0.44 -2.61
N GLU A 44 6.31 1.20 -1.74
CA GLU A 44 5.78 1.59 -0.44
C GLU A 44 5.72 3.10 -0.33
N ILE A 45 4.60 3.62 0.16
CA ILE A 45 4.35 5.05 0.29
C ILE A 45 3.75 5.31 1.67
N ASP A 46 4.46 6.09 2.48
CA ASP A 46 4.05 6.62 3.78
C ASP A 46 4.21 8.14 3.73
N VAL A 47 3.07 8.83 3.61
CA VAL A 47 3.03 10.28 3.45
C VAL A 47 2.01 10.87 4.39
N TYR A 48 2.38 11.94 5.09
CA TYR A 48 1.48 12.52 6.09
C TYR A 48 0.57 13.60 5.49
N SER A 49 1.13 14.47 4.65
CA SER A 49 0.53 15.71 4.17
C SER A 49 -0.12 15.63 2.80
N TYR A 50 0.04 14.53 2.07
CA TYR A 50 -0.47 14.40 0.70
C TYR A 50 -1.66 13.47 0.61
N ASN A 51 -2.77 13.97 0.06
CA ASN A 51 -3.99 13.22 -0.12
C ASN A 51 -4.00 12.56 -1.50
N PHE A 52 -3.71 11.26 -1.53
CA PHE A 52 -3.81 10.45 -2.74
C PHE A 52 -5.25 10.44 -3.27
N CYS A 53 -5.45 10.89 -4.50
CA CYS A 53 -6.71 10.71 -5.22
C CYS A 53 -6.68 9.43 -6.07
N TYR A 54 -7.82 9.05 -6.63
CA TYR A 54 -7.93 7.84 -7.47
C TYR A 54 -6.98 7.90 -8.69
N SER A 55 -6.77 9.09 -9.29
CA SER A 55 -5.87 9.25 -10.44
C SER A 55 -4.40 9.00 -10.10
N ASP A 56 -3.99 9.20 -8.84
CA ASP A 56 -2.62 8.85 -8.41
C ASP A 56 -2.43 7.32 -8.40
N ILE A 57 -3.44 6.59 -7.91
CA ILE A 57 -3.44 5.12 -7.86
C ILE A 57 -3.48 4.55 -9.28
N GLU A 58 -4.34 5.11 -10.13
CA GLU A 58 -4.39 4.79 -11.57
C GLU A 58 -3.03 5.03 -12.22
N CYS A 59 -2.40 6.18 -11.96
CA CYS A 59 -1.09 6.53 -12.50
C CYS A 59 -0.02 5.52 -12.08
N ILE A 60 0.05 5.15 -10.80
CA ILE A 60 0.97 4.11 -10.31
C ILE A 60 0.73 2.79 -11.03
N GLY A 61 -0.52 2.32 -11.11
CA GLY A 61 -0.83 1.04 -11.74
C GLY A 61 -0.46 1.02 -13.22
N ARG A 62 -0.74 2.12 -13.94
CA ARG A 62 -0.36 2.29 -15.35
C ARG A 62 1.15 2.31 -15.55
N LEU A 63 1.90 2.99 -14.69
CA LEU A 63 3.35 3.12 -14.80
C LEU A 63 4.09 1.83 -14.40
N PHE A 64 3.51 1.02 -13.51
CA PHE A 64 4.10 -0.21 -12.99
C PHE A 64 3.17 -1.41 -13.18
N PRO A 65 2.95 -1.88 -14.42
CA PRO A 65 2.00 -2.96 -14.71
C PRO A 65 2.41 -4.32 -14.12
N ASN A 66 3.68 -4.49 -13.75
CA ASN A 66 4.23 -5.69 -13.10
C ASN A 66 4.38 -5.54 -11.58
N LEU A 67 3.70 -4.58 -10.96
CA LEU A 67 3.78 -4.35 -9.52
C LEU A 67 3.29 -5.58 -8.75
N GLU A 68 4.16 -6.15 -7.92
CA GLU A 68 3.89 -7.32 -7.09
C GLU A 68 3.47 -6.92 -5.67
N LYS A 69 4.07 -5.85 -5.12
CA LYS A 69 3.79 -5.39 -3.76
C LYS A 69 3.49 -3.91 -3.72
N PHE A 70 2.37 -3.55 -3.10
CA PHE A 70 1.98 -2.16 -2.91
C PHE A 70 1.58 -1.88 -1.46
N ARG A 71 2.20 -0.86 -0.86
CA ARG A 71 1.84 -0.35 0.47
C ARG A 71 1.55 1.13 0.41
N LEU A 72 0.39 1.52 0.95
CA LEU A 72 0.01 2.92 1.10
C LEU A 72 -0.45 3.19 2.54
N GLU A 73 0.38 3.91 3.31
CA GLU A 73 0.11 4.31 4.69
C GLU A 73 -0.50 5.71 4.76
N LYS A 74 -1.65 5.92 4.11
CA LYS A 74 -2.37 7.20 4.17
C LYS A 74 -3.81 7.00 4.57
N ASP A 75 -4.22 7.65 5.65
CA ASP A 75 -5.59 7.63 6.15
C ASP A 75 -6.48 8.55 5.30
N HIS A 76 -7.15 8.02 4.26
CA HIS A 76 -8.23 8.72 3.53
C HIS A 76 -9.14 7.79 2.70
N ASN A 77 -10.22 8.39 2.14
CA ASN A 77 -11.50 7.78 1.75
C ASN A 77 -11.54 6.98 0.41
N PHE A 78 -12.67 6.29 0.24
CA PHE A 78 -13.23 5.49 -0.86
C PHE A 78 -12.69 5.70 -2.29
N GLY A 79 -12.56 4.58 -3.02
CA GLY A 79 -12.42 4.57 -4.48
C GLY A 79 -11.09 4.04 -5.01
N TRP A 80 -10.08 3.84 -4.15
CA TRP A 80 -8.79 3.26 -4.58
C TRP A 80 -8.91 1.80 -4.98
N THR A 81 -9.82 1.05 -4.36
CA THR A 81 -10.01 -0.39 -4.59
C THR A 81 -10.32 -0.70 -6.06
N ASN A 82 -11.17 0.10 -6.70
CA ASN A 82 -11.45 0.01 -8.13
C ASN A 82 -10.20 0.23 -8.98
N GLU A 83 -9.41 1.27 -8.67
CA GLU A 83 -8.22 1.59 -9.46
C GLU A 83 -7.09 0.57 -9.26
N ILE A 84 -6.94 0.04 -8.05
CA ILE A 84 -6.03 -1.08 -7.76
C ILE A 84 -6.47 -2.31 -8.55
N ALA A 85 -7.75 -2.70 -8.46
CA ALA A 85 -8.29 -3.86 -9.14
C ALA A 85 -8.14 -3.77 -10.67
N ARG A 86 -8.32 -2.58 -11.26
CA ARG A 86 -8.23 -2.36 -12.70
C ARG A 86 -6.79 -2.30 -13.22
N ASN A 87 -5.91 -1.62 -12.49
CA ASN A 87 -4.59 -1.27 -13.01
C ASN A 87 -3.45 -2.11 -12.42
N MET A 88 -3.68 -2.82 -11.32
CA MET A 88 -2.66 -3.56 -10.57
C MET A 88 -3.00 -5.05 -10.45
N GLY A 89 -3.52 -5.67 -11.50
CA GLY A 89 -3.92 -7.10 -11.50
C GLY A 89 -2.76 -8.08 -11.24
N GLY A 90 -1.51 -7.63 -11.36
CA GLY A 90 -0.31 -8.39 -11.01
C GLY A 90 0.00 -8.48 -9.51
N LEU A 91 -0.73 -7.76 -8.66
CA LEU A 91 -0.44 -7.69 -7.23
C LEU A 91 -0.51 -9.05 -6.54
N PHE A 92 0.52 -9.30 -5.74
CA PHE A 92 0.67 -10.42 -4.85
C PHE A 92 0.40 -10.01 -3.39
N GLU A 93 0.84 -8.81 -3.00
CA GLU A 93 0.71 -8.28 -1.64
C GLU A 93 0.23 -6.82 -1.65
N LEU A 94 -0.78 -6.52 -0.82
CA LEU A 94 -1.37 -5.19 -0.70
C LEU A 94 -1.50 -4.83 0.78
N GLN A 95 -0.95 -3.68 1.15
CA GLN A 95 -1.08 -3.11 2.49
C GLN A 95 -1.68 -1.71 2.41
N LEU A 96 -2.86 -1.50 2.98
CA LEU A 96 -3.55 -0.22 2.95
C LEU A 96 -3.88 0.27 4.36
N LYS A 97 -3.73 1.56 4.58
CA LYS A 97 -4.40 2.26 5.67
C LYS A 97 -5.64 2.95 5.10
N MET A 98 -6.83 2.64 5.60
CA MET A 98 -8.10 3.16 5.07
C MET A 98 -9.03 3.60 6.19
N SER A 99 -9.62 4.79 6.09
CA SER A 99 -10.55 5.30 7.09
C SER A 99 -11.73 4.36 7.31
N ASN A 100 -12.27 3.82 6.22
CA ASN A 100 -13.31 2.81 6.21
C ASN A 100 -13.03 1.82 5.07
N ILE A 101 -13.18 0.54 5.34
CA ILE A 101 -13.16 -0.51 4.31
C ILE A 101 -14.45 -1.31 4.45
N VAL A 102 -15.16 -1.51 3.33
CA VAL A 102 -16.39 -2.30 3.32
C VAL A 102 -16.20 -3.63 2.58
N ALA A 103 -17.16 -4.55 2.71
CA ALA A 103 -17.11 -5.86 2.06
C ALA A 103 -16.92 -5.74 0.53
N ASP A 104 -17.57 -4.78 -0.11
CA ASP A 104 -17.48 -4.56 -1.57
C ASP A 104 -16.11 -4.06 -2.03
N ASP A 105 -15.40 -3.31 -1.20
CA ASP A 105 -14.01 -2.90 -1.48
C ASP A 105 -13.09 -4.13 -1.55
N LEU A 106 -13.29 -5.07 -0.62
CA LEU A 106 -12.52 -6.31 -0.60
C LEU A 106 -12.88 -7.23 -1.77
N ARG A 107 -14.16 -7.35 -2.11
CA ARG A 107 -14.59 -8.09 -3.31
C ARG A 107 -13.90 -7.55 -4.55
N THR A 108 -13.95 -6.23 -4.73
CA THR A 108 -13.33 -5.53 -5.85
C THR A 108 -11.85 -5.89 -5.99
N ILE A 109 -11.08 -5.82 -4.90
CA ILE A 109 -9.65 -6.19 -4.92
C ILE A 109 -9.47 -7.67 -5.22
N LEU A 110 -10.23 -8.55 -4.55
CA LEU A 110 -10.13 -10.00 -4.72
C LEU A 110 -10.57 -10.47 -6.12
N ASP A 111 -11.44 -9.73 -6.80
CA ASP A 111 -11.88 -10.00 -8.18
C ASP A 111 -10.89 -9.44 -9.21
N GLY A 112 -10.27 -8.28 -8.94
CA GLY A 112 -9.34 -7.62 -9.87
C GLY A 112 -7.90 -8.13 -9.83
N CYS A 113 -7.46 -8.71 -8.71
CA CYS A 113 -6.08 -9.15 -8.52
C CYS A 113 -5.98 -10.69 -8.44
N PRO A 114 -5.90 -11.43 -9.56
CA PRO A 114 -5.92 -12.89 -9.57
C PRO A 114 -4.70 -13.56 -8.90
N LYS A 115 -3.57 -12.85 -8.77
CA LYS A 115 -2.34 -13.34 -8.12
C LYS A 115 -2.26 -13.01 -6.63
N PHE A 116 -3.30 -12.40 -6.08
CA PHE A 116 -3.29 -11.83 -4.75
C PHE A 116 -3.23 -12.91 -3.66
N GLN A 117 -2.29 -12.78 -2.72
CA GLN A 117 -2.05 -13.77 -1.66
C GLN A 117 -1.92 -13.17 -0.26
N PHE A 118 -1.60 -11.88 -0.15
CA PHE A 118 -1.39 -11.21 1.14
C PHE A 118 -2.12 -9.88 1.23
N LEU A 119 -2.99 -9.75 2.23
CA LEU A 119 -3.73 -8.53 2.49
C LEU A 119 -3.42 -7.97 3.88
N GLY A 120 -2.99 -6.72 3.96
CA GLY A 120 -2.93 -5.95 5.21
C GLY A 120 -3.83 -4.74 5.13
N VAL A 121 -4.77 -4.59 6.07
CA VAL A 121 -5.61 -3.40 6.16
C VAL A 121 -5.59 -2.84 7.58
N VAL A 122 -5.27 -1.56 7.69
CA VAL A 122 -5.40 -0.79 8.93
C VAL A 122 -6.58 0.15 8.77
N THR A 123 -7.61 0.00 9.59
CA THR A 123 -8.83 0.80 9.46
C THR A 123 -9.22 1.55 10.72
N ASN A 124 -9.82 2.73 10.56
CA ASN A 124 -10.40 3.49 11.66
C ASN A 124 -11.84 3.04 11.97
N SER A 125 -12.42 2.16 11.14
CA SER A 125 -13.79 1.70 11.33
C SER A 125 -13.96 0.97 12.65
N THR A 126 -14.93 1.41 13.44
CA THR A 126 -15.35 0.77 14.70
C THR A 126 -16.32 -0.39 14.45
N THR A 127 -16.90 -0.48 13.24
CA THR A 127 -17.87 -1.51 12.86
C THR A 127 -17.47 -2.11 11.51
N PHE A 128 -16.56 -3.07 11.57
CA PHE A 128 -16.12 -3.81 10.39
C PHE A 128 -16.93 -5.11 10.28
N LEU A 129 -18.01 -5.07 9.49
CA LEU A 129 -18.87 -6.22 9.23
C LEU A 129 -18.52 -6.82 7.88
N LEU A 130 -17.85 -7.97 7.91
CA LEU A 130 -17.70 -8.82 6.73
C LEU A 130 -18.83 -9.84 6.69
N ASP A 131 -19.48 -9.93 5.54
CA ASP A 131 -20.34 -11.08 5.25
C ASP A 131 -19.51 -12.35 5.05
N ASP A 132 -20.21 -13.48 5.00
CA ASP A 132 -19.57 -14.80 4.97
C ASP A 132 -18.86 -15.07 3.64
N ASP A 133 -19.32 -14.48 2.53
CA ASP A 133 -18.65 -14.58 1.24
C ASP A 133 -17.24 -13.97 1.31
N VAL A 134 -17.11 -12.72 1.78
CA VAL A 134 -15.79 -12.08 1.89
C VAL A 134 -14.89 -12.82 2.88
N LYS A 135 -15.42 -13.29 4.01
CA LYS A 135 -14.64 -14.09 4.97
C LYS A 135 -14.09 -15.37 4.34
N GLU A 136 -14.90 -16.12 3.61
CA GLU A 136 -14.46 -17.35 2.95
C GLU A 136 -13.43 -17.07 1.85
N ARG A 137 -13.59 -15.96 1.12
CA ARG A 137 -12.59 -15.54 0.11
C ARG A 137 -11.26 -15.16 0.76
N LEU A 138 -11.27 -14.42 1.86
CA LEU A 138 -10.06 -14.03 2.60
C LEU A 138 -9.30 -15.24 3.15
N LYS A 139 -10.00 -16.29 3.60
CA LYS A 139 -9.38 -17.55 4.07
C LYS A 139 -8.60 -18.29 2.98
N ARG A 140 -8.84 -18.00 1.70
CA ARG A 140 -8.10 -18.61 0.57
C ARG A 140 -6.75 -17.93 0.32
N LEU A 141 -6.53 -16.75 0.90
CA LEU A 141 -5.24 -16.07 0.86
C LEU A 141 -4.23 -16.80 1.74
N GLN A 142 -2.94 -16.70 1.40
CA GLN A 142 -1.86 -17.21 2.25
C GLN A 142 -1.77 -16.47 3.59
N GLY A 143 -2.16 -15.19 3.62
CA GLY A 143 -2.28 -14.43 4.86
C GLY A 143 -3.14 -13.19 4.68
N TYR A 144 -3.93 -12.86 5.70
CA TYR A 144 -4.59 -11.57 5.78
C TYR A 144 -4.60 -11.05 7.22
N GLU A 145 -4.40 -9.74 7.34
CA GLU A 145 -4.41 -9.02 8.61
C GLU A 145 -5.29 -7.78 8.46
N ILE A 146 -6.33 -7.67 9.29
CA ILE A 146 -7.21 -6.50 9.31
C ILE A 146 -7.25 -6.00 10.74
N TYR A 147 -6.69 -4.81 10.96
CA TYR A 147 -6.58 -4.19 12.28
C TYR A 147 -7.41 -2.93 12.36
N ASN A 148 -8.01 -2.69 13.52
CA ASN A 148 -8.40 -1.34 13.86
C ASN A 148 -7.14 -0.50 14.16
N ILE A 149 -7.12 0.79 13.81
CA ILE A 149 -6.00 1.71 14.03
C ILE A 149 -5.52 1.74 15.48
N PHE A 150 -6.42 1.59 16.45
CA PHE A 150 -6.06 1.54 17.88
C PHE A 150 -5.27 0.28 18.22
N GLU A 151 -5.56 -0.85 17.57
CA GLU A 151 -4.79 -2.09 17.73
C GLU A 151 -3.45 -2.00 17.01
N TRP A 152 -3.45 -1.44 15.80
CA TRP A 152 -2.25 -1.21 15.02
C TRP A 152 -1.23 -0.32 15.76
N GLN A 153 -1.67 0.78 16.37
CA GLN A 153 -0.81 1.65 17.17
C GLN A 153 -0.15 0.89 18.33
N LYS A 154 -0.92 0.04 19.03
CA LYS A 154 -0.37 -0.81 20.11
C LYS A 154 0.67 -1.79 19.59
N GLN A 155 0.48 -2.38 18.41
CA GLN A 155 1.45 -3.30 17.82
C GLN A 155 2.72 -2.59 17.32
N ARG A 156 2.58 -1.40 16.72
CA ARG A 156 3.72 -0.59 16.27
C ARG A 156 4.58 -0.14 17.45
N LEU A 157 3.96 0.21 18.58
CA LEU A 157 4.68 0.51 19.83
C LEU A 157 5.42 -0.71 20.40
N LYS A 158 4.89 -1.92 20.21
CA LYS A 158 5.59 -3.18 20.56
C LYS A 158 6.73 -3.54 19.60
N ARG A 159 6.70 -3.03 18.36
CA ARG A 159 7.77 -3.18 17.35
C ARG A 159 8.80 -2.05 17.39
N LEU A 160 8.70 -1.09 18.33
CA LEU A 160 9.81 -0.19 18.59
C LEU A 160 11.01 -1.03 19.06
N PRO A 161 12.17 -0.96 18.39
CA PRO A 161 13.34 -1.66 18.85
C PRO A 161 13.67 -1.20 20.26
N CYS A 162 14.19 -2.12 21.07
CA CYS A 162 14.73 -1.90 22.41
C CYS A 162 15.89 -0.87 22.43
N PHE A 163 15.66 0.38 22.03
CA PHE A 163 16.58 1.52 22.17
C PHE A 163 16.30 2.31 23.45
N LEU A 164 15.98 1.61 24.55
CA LEU A 164 16.05 2.15 25.91
C LEU A 164 16.61 1.09 26.88
N GLN A 165 17.57 0.28 26.43
CA GLN A 165 18.51 -0.40 27.32
C GLN A 165 19.93 0.04 27.00
N THR A 166 20.30 1.22 27.52
CA THR A 166 21.63 1.48 28.11
C THR A 166 21.63 2.91 28.63
N TRP A 167 21.32 3.10 29.91
CA TRP A 167 22.00 4.07 30.79
C TRP A 167 21.81 3.56 32.22
N LYS A 168 22.67 2.64 32.63
CA LYS A 168 23.10 2.55 34.03
C LYS A 168 24.52 3.11 34.05
N LYS A 169 24.69 4.26 34.71
CA LYS A 169 25.93 4.54 35.43
C LYS A 169 25.68 4.14 36.88
#